data_AF-A0A958MTE7-F1
#
_entry.id   AF-A0A958MTE7-F1
#
_cell.length_a   1.000
_cell.length_b   1.000
_cell.length_c   1.000
_cell.angle_alpha   90.00
_cell.angle_beta   90.00
_cell.angle_gamma   90.00
#
_symmetry.space_group_name_H-M   'P 1'
#
loop_
_entity.id
_entity.type
_entity.pdbx_description
1 polymer ?
#
loop_
_entity_poly.entity_id
_entity_poly.type
_entity_poly.pdbx_seq_one_letter_code
_entity_poly.pdbx_strand_id
1 'polypeptide(L)'
;MGPGGNREFNLASLVYDPEVKTHPFVLELWSGDELSGPFLKELIQRVRMATTLPLVFHPVSLEQEAVARRDLFEEDFVLTEDLYQGRTYWALNRGEAIGYLRLAEAAQCMDFKSIALFKKVPNDLGLVGGVITEEFQTPLSHVNVKSMNRGTVNMSLLGASGILGDLIDQPIRLFVGSGDYKVEPLDPAQAENQISRFWQKRRPLVNVDLGDPPADSDLKQFSKMFSRRPSPLEHQKLSRTVGAKATNLGLLHTVLPPLEQQRLEVKVPDGFGVPFAYFQIFLNTPQTGLDSKDLSREMTLAERVKDLLDQGDLLNPQKIHTTCEARPTLVQVREVFGKAKVPDALIAVLKYQIMENSESPIYYKKVPRIRLRSSTNSEDLDGFTGAGLYNSEGISFYKKDSDGFFRVDEFKGWKKIEEKLRELIPQIYAGVWNDRAYEEREWYQINGESHLKIQVGMAVHQAFYKKGFGRQRGEVANGVAIGRDIYTPNQEAKVYLNSQHGDLSVTNPPTEDEQKEYGIDPEAEYRTEEKIVTTFLADPLANSKPDAWKQWPVERLKTSTVNHGDEVLKSGDLEARRLARVMEYLDQKIAPIYETPLSQFALDVEWKLMGENRQLWIKQARPFSQPRVLSVE
;
A
#
# COMPACT_ATOMS: atom_id res chain seq x y z
N MET A 1 8.52 -16.53 31.70
CA MET A 1 7.44 -16.64 30.70
C MET A 1 7.94 -17.55 29.58
N GLY A 2 7.36 -18.73 29.41
CA GLY A 2 7.77 -19.71 28.38
C GLY A 2 6.54 -20.24 27.64
N PRO A 3 6.69 -20.83 26.44
CA PRO A 3 5.54 -21.28 25.65
C PRO A 3 4.84 -22.48 26.29
N GLY A 4 3.51 -22.53 26.15
CA GLY A 4 2.70 -23.68 26.55
C GLY A 4 2.76 -24.01 28.05
N GLY A 5 2.92 -25.30 28.38
CA GLY A 5 2.79 -25.82 29.74
C GLY A 5 4.04 -25.82 30.63
N ASN A 6 5.19 -25.38 30.11
CA ASN A 6 6.47 -25.34 30.85
C ASN A 6 6.85 -23.91 31.23
N ARG A 7 5.92 -23.20 31.88
CA ARG A 7 6.08 -21.81 32.31
C ARG A 7 6.18 -21.70 33.82
N GLU A 8 7.14 -20.89 34.31
CA GLU A 8 7.32 -20.61 35.74
C GLU A 8 6.35 -19.54 36.27
N PHE A 9 5.86 -18.65 35.39
CA PHE A 9 4.98 -17.54 35.74
C PHE A 9 3.89 -17.36 34.68
N ASN A 10 2.67 -17.06 35.15
CA ASN A 10 1.56 -16.58 34.33
C ASN A 10 1.49 -15.06 34.49
N LEU A 11 1.48 -14.31 33.38
CA LEU A 11 1.38 -12.86 33.37
C LEU A 11 0.12 -12.45 32.61
N ALA A 12 -0.64 -11.52 33.17
CA ALA A 12 -1.75 -10.86 32.51
C ALA A 12 -1.81 -9.39 32.93
N SER A 13 -2.44 -8.59 32.09
CA SER A 13 -2.82 -7.21 32.35
C SER A 13 -4.26 -7.16 32.85
N LEU A 14 -4.50 -6.40 33.91
CA LEU A 14 -5.84 -5.99 34.30
C LEU A 14 -6.16 -4.67 33.61
N VAL A 15 -7.17 -4.66 32.75
CA VAL A 15 -7.56 -3.52 31.93
C VAL A 15 -8.92 -3.00 32.39
N TYR A 16 -9.04 -1.67 32.49
CA TYR A 16 -10.29 -0.98 32.77
C TYR A 16 -10.67 -0.12 31.56
N ASP A 17 -11.83 -0.40 30.97
CA ASP A 17 -12.43 0.42 29.93
C ASP A 17 -13.73 1.07 30.46
N PRO A 18 -13.73 2.40 30.70
CA PRO A 18 -14.91 3.11 31.20
C PRO A 18 -16.06 3.19 30.18
N GLU A 19 -15.83 2.91 28.90
CA GLU A 19 -16.85 2.97 27.84
C GLU A 19 -17.64 1.65 27.73
N VAL A 20 -17.09 0.55 28.24
CA VAL A 20 -17.72 -0.78 28.23
C VAL A 20 -18.63 -0.93 29.44
N LYS A 21 -19.94 -1.00 29.23
CA LYS A 21 -20.92 -1.06 30.32
C LYS A 21 -21.13 -2.47 30.91
N THR A 22 -20.92 -3.52 30.12
CA THR A 22 -21.19 -4.92 30.52
C THR A 22 -20.03 -5.52 31.32
N HIS A 23 -18.80 -5.37 30.83
CA HIS A 23 -17.57 -5.87 31.45
C HIS A 23 -16.46 -4.81 31.45
N PRO A 24 -16.56 -3.76 32.28
CA PRO A 24 -15.58 -2.66 32.28
C PRO A 24 -14.19 -3.09 32.78
N PHE A 25 -14.07 -4.22 33.47
CA PHE A 25 -12.79 -4.77 33.94
C PHE A 25 -12.53 -6.11 33.27
N VAL A 26 -11.45 -6.20 32.50
CA VAL A 26 -11.06 -7.42 31.79
C VAL A 26 -9.63 -7.82 32.13
N LEU A 27 -9.39 -9.13 32.16
CA LEU A 27 -8.07 -9.71 32.27
C LEU A 27 -7.59 -10.07 30.86
N GLU A 28 -6.44 -9.56 30.44
CA GLU A 28 -5.89 -9.77 29.10
C GLU A 28 -4.50 -10.38 29.19
N LEU A 29 -4.20 -11.31 28.31
CA LEU A 29 -2.83 -11.75 28.07
C LEU A 29 -2.17 -10.81 27.08
N TRP A 30 -0.85 -10.86 26.98
CA TRP A 30 -0.22 -10.40 25.76
C TRP A 30 -0.72 -11.27 24.60
N SER A 31 -1.08 -10.67 23.47
CA SER A 31 -1.70 -11.32 22.30
C SER A 31 -0.88 -12.46 21.69
N GLY A 32 0.44 -12.44 21.85
CA GLY A 32 1.32 -13.54 21.42
C GLY A 32 1.50 -14.66 22.46
N ASP A 33 0.85 -14.60 23.62
CA ASP A 33 0.97 -15.63 24.65
C ASP A 33 0.14 -16.88 24.34
N GLU A 34 0.82 -18.02 24.28
CA GLU A 34 0.24 -19.36 24.06
C GLU A 34 -0.11 -20.05 25.40
N LEU A 35 -0.75 -19.33 26.33
CA LEU A 35 -1.17 -19.87 27.63
C LEU A 35 -2.22 -20.97 27.40
N SER A 36 -1.95 -22.18 27.91
CA SER A 36 -2.90 -23.28 27.76
C SER A 36 -4.10 -23.11 28.69
N GLY A 37 -5.23 -23.71 28.33
CA GLY A 37 -6.48 -23.62 29.10
C GLY A 37 -6.35 -23.91 30.59
N PRO A 38 -5.63 -24.96 31.04
CA PRO A 38 -5.44 -25.22 32.47
C PRO A 38 -4.77 -24.06 33.21
N PHE A 39 -3.72 -23.46 32.64
CA PHE A 39 -3.04 -22.33 33.27
C PHE A 39 -3.85 -21.03 33.15
N LEU A 40 -4.61 -20.85 32.07
CA LEU A 40 -5.55 -19.73 31.92
C LEU A 40 -6.64 -19.77 33.00
N LYS A 41 -7.23 -20.94 33.25
CA LYS A 41 -8.17 -21.15 34.37
C LYS A 41 -7.55 -20.83 35.70
N GLU A 42 -6.35 -21.36 35.96
CA GLU A 42 -5.63 -21.09 37.21
C GLU A 42 -5.38 -19.58 37.39
N LEU A 43 -4.95 -18.89 36.34
CA LEU A 43 -4.71 -17.46 36.35
C LEU A 43 -6.00 -16.68 36.69
N ILE A 44 -7.10 -16.93 35.97
CA ILE A 44 -8.39 -16.27 36.20
C ILE A 44 -8.86 -16.52 37.64
N GLN A 45 -8.79 -17.76 38.11
CA GLN A 45 -9.20 -18.12 39.48
C GLN A 45 -8.36 -17.40 40.53
N ARG A 46 -7.02 -17.42 40.40
CA ARG A 46 -6.13 -16.75 41.36
C ARG A 46 -6.34 -15.24 41.38
N VAL A 47 -6.55 -14.61 40.22
CA VAL A 47 -6.82 -13.17 40.14
C VAL A 47 -8.18 -12.86 40.78
N ARG A 48 -9.24 -13.62 40.48
CA ARG A 48 -10.57 -13.45 41.12
C ARG A 48 -10.53 -13.62 42.64
N MET A 49 -9.66 -14.49 43.16
CA MET A 49 -9.47 -14.61 44.62
C MET A 49 -8.74 -13.42 45.25
N ALA A 50 -8.00 -12.64 44.46
CA ALA A 50 -7.19 -11.52 44.92
C ALA A 50 -7.90 -10.15 44.79
N THR A 51 -9.07 -10.07 44.16
CA THR A 51 -9.80 -8.81 43.97
C THR A 51 -11.32 -9.01 44.03
N THR A 52 -12.06 -7.93 44.30
CA THR A 52 -13.54 -7.91 44.27
C THR A 52 -14.10 -7.39 42.95
N LEU A 53 -13.24 -7.06 41.97
CA LEU A 53 -13.67 -6.56 40.67
C LEU A 53 -14.40 -7.66 39.88
N PRO A 54 -15.52 -7.34 39.20
CA PRO A 54 -16.23 -8.30 38.35
C PRO A 54 -15.47 -8.48 37.04
N LEU A 55 -14.44 -9.33 37.07
CA LEU A 55 -13.54 -9.54 35.94
C LEU A 55 -13.86 -10.81 35.15
N VAL A 56 -13.80 -10.64 33.83
CA VAL A 56 -13.83 -11.71 32.83
C VAL A 56 -12.53 -11.69 32.05
N PHE A 57 -12.18 -12.82 31.45
CA PHE A 57 -11.06 -12.88 30.52
C PHE A 57 -11.46 -12.30 29.17
N HIS A 58 -10.64 -11.43 28.59
CA HIS A 58 -10.82 -10.96 27.22
C HIS A 58 -9.69 -11.55 26.36
N PRO A 59 -9.98 -12.53 25.48
CA PRO A 59 -9.00 -13.02 24.53
C PRO A 59 -8.70 -11.93 23.51
N VAL A 60 -7.42 -11.54 23.41
CA VAL A 60 -6.99 -10.46 22.50
C VAL A 60 -6.39 -11.01 21.19
N SER A 61 -6.44 -12.32 20.98
CA SER A 61 -6.06 -13.00 19.73
C SER A 61 -7.01 -14.16 19.42
N LEU A 62 -7.05 -14.58 18.15
CA LEU A 62 -7.88 -15.72 17.71
C LEU A 62 -7.46 -17.04 18.38
N GLU A 63 -6.19 -17.23 18.70
CA GLU A 63 -5.70 -18.42 19.43
C GLU A 63 -6.23 -18.44 20.85
N GLN A 64 -6.16 -17.30 21.52
CA GLN A 64 -6.67 -17.15 22.87
C GLN A 64 -8.19 -17.32 22.90
N GLU A 65 -8.89 -16.83 21.88
CA GLU A 65 -10.32 -17.05 21.71
C GLU A 65 -10.62 -18.55 21.55
N ALA A 66 -9.88 -19.26 20.72
CA ALA A 66 -10.06 -20.71 20.55
C ALA A 66 -9.78 -21.49 21.85
N VAL A 67 -8.76 -21.09 22.62
CA VAL A 67 -8.48 -21.66 23.95
C VAL A 67 -9.61 -21.33 24.93
N ALA A 68 -10.08 -20.07 24.95
CA ALA A 68 -11.17 -19.63 25.82
C ALA A 68 -12.46 -20.39 25.51
N ARG A 69 -12.90 -20.46 24.25
CA ARG A 69 -14.09 -21.20 23.81
C ARG A 69 -14.03 -22.69 24.12
N ARG A 70 -12.84 -23.29 24.00
CA ARG A 70 -12.66 -24.73 24.25
C ARG A 70 -12.61 -25.05 25.74
N ASP A 71 -11.90 -24.23 26.51
CA ASP A 71 -11.51 -24.58 27.87
C ASP A 71 -12.30 -23.81 28.94
N LEU A 72 -12.70 -22.56 28.72
CA LEU A 72 -13.44 -21.73 29.71
C LEU A 72 -14.96 -21.89 29.58
N PHE A 73 -15.68 -21.50 30.64
CA PHE A 73 -17.14 -21.32 30.58
C PHE A 73 -17.49 -19.99 29.91
N GLU A 74 -18.64 -19.87 29.26
CA GLU A 74 -19.05 -18.67 28.53
C GLU A 74 -19.09 -17.41 29.44
N GLU A 75 -19.42 -17.57 30.73
CA GLU A 75 -19.41 -16.47 31.70
C GLU A 75 -18.01 -16.04 32.15
N ASP A 76 -16.96 -16.81 31.84
CA ASP A 76 -15.59 -16.55 32.27
C ASP A 76 -14.80 -15.71 31.28
N PHE A 77 -15.32 -15.52 30.07
CA PHE A 77 -14.70 -14.68 29.07
C PHE A 77 -15.73 -13.83 28.31
N VAL A 78 -15.24 -12.77 27.68
CA VAL A 78 -16.04 -11.91 26.79
C VAL A 78 -15.25 -11.72 25.51
N LEU A 79 -15.87 -11.91 24.36
CA LEU A 79 -15.22 -11.70 23.08
C LEU A 79 -15.16 -10.21 22.76
N THR A 80 -14.19 -9.81 21.93
CA THR A 80 -14.08 -8.42 21.47
C THR A 80 -15.38 -7.92 20.83
N GLU A 81 -16.06 -8.76 20.05
CA GLU A 81 -17.34 -8.41 19.41
C GLU A 81 -18.44 -8.14 20.44
N ASP A 82 -18.54 -8.97 21.48
CA ASP A 82 -19.53 -8.83 22.56
C ASP A 82 -19.18 -7.66 23.50
N LEU A 83 -17.90 -7.47 23.78
CA LEU A 83 -17.37 -6.39 24.63
C LEU A 83 -17.73 -5.01 24.06
N TYR A 84 -17.74 -4.90 22.73
CA TYR A 84 -18.04 -3.66 22.01
C TYR A 84 -19.39 -3.69 21.27
N GLN A 85 -20.24 -4.67 21.55
CA GLN A 85 -21.55 -4.83 20.93
C GLN A 85 -22.45 -3.61 21.23
N GLY A 86 -23.12 -3.09 20.20
CA GLY A 86 -24.00 -1.92 20.32
C GLY A 86 -23.29 -0.56 20.23
N ARG A 87 -21.98 -0.53 19.95
CA ARG A 87 -21.32 0.72 19.51
C ARG A 87 -21.97 1.20 18.21
N THR A 88 -22.21 2.51 18.12
CA THR A 88 -22.65 3.19 16.89
C THR A 88 -21.53 4.04 16.28
N TYR A 89 -20.42 4.18 17.01
CA TYR A 89 -19.29 5.04 16.67
C TYR A 89 -17.96 4.30 16.89
N TRP A 90 -17.02 4.50 15.96
CA TRP A 90 -15.65 4.02 16.08
C TRP A 90 -14.67 5.01 15.44
N ALA A 91 -13.74 5.50 16.25
CA ALA A 91 -12.67 6.38 15.81
C ALA A 91 -11.55 5.59 15.14
N LEU A 92 -11.24 5.87 13.88
CA LEU A 92 -10.22 5.15 13.11
C LEU A 92 -8.95 5.98 12.91
N ASN A 93 -9.11 7.24 12.51
CA ASN A 93 -8.05 8.24 12.49
C ASN A 93 -8.58 9.55 13.10
N ARG A 94 -8.02 9.92 14.25
CA ARG A 94 -8.53 10.99 15.10
C ARG A 94 -8.04 12.35 14.62
N GLY A 95 -8.72 13.41 15.03
CA GLY A 95 -8.30 14.78 14.78
C GLY A 95 -9.45 15.69 14.36
N GLU A 96 -9.10 16.73 13.60
CA GLU A 96 -10.03 17.73 13.13
C GLU A 96 -9.98 17.84 11.60
N ALA A 97 -11.13 18.08 10.98
CA ALA A 97 -11.25 18.43 9.57
C ALA A 97 -12.26 19.56 9.35
N ILE A 98 -12.03 20.39 8.34
CA ILE A 98 -12.97 21.42 7.89
C ILE A 98 -13.21 21.26 6.39
N GLY A 99 -14.47 21.16 5.98
CA GLY A 99 -14.83 20.90 4.59
C GLY A 99 -16.33 20.81 4.38
N TYR A 100 -16.75 20.54 3.15
CA TYR A 100 -18.16 20.30 2.81
C TYR A 100 -18.50 18.83 3.05
N LEU A 101 -19.55 18.55 3.82
CA LEU A 101 -20.04 17.17 3.99
C LEU A 101 -20.68 16.70 2.68
N ARG A 102 -20.19 15.62 2.10
CA ARG A 102 -20.67 15.10 0.80
C ARG A 102 -21.05 13.64 0.91
N LEU A 103 -22.26 13.31 0.46
CA LEU A 103 -22.64 11.92 0.25
C LEU A 103 -21.92 11.39 -1.00
N ALA A 104 -21.05 10.41 -0.83
CA ALA A 104 -20.16 9.94 -1.90
C ALA A 104 -20.89 9.41 -3.14
N GLU A 105 -22.04 8.76 -2.96
CA GLU A 105 -22.87 8.23 -4.07
C GLU A 105 -23.49 9.35 -4.94
N ALA A 106 -23.67 10.55 -4.38
CA ALA A 106 -24.27 11.70 -5.06
C ALA A 106 -23.23 12.72 -5.54
N ALA A 107 -22.01 12.68 -4.99
CA ALA A 107 -20.95 13.62 -5.31
C ALA A 107 -20.34 13.32 -6.69
N GLN A 108 -20.40 14.28 -7.61
CA GLN A 108 -19.78 14.15 -8.94
C GLN A 108 -18.24 14.12 -8.86
N CYS A 109 -17.68 14.75 -7.82
CA CYS A 109 -16.25 14.76 -7.52
C CYS A 109 -16.02 15.08 -6.04
N MET A 110 -14.92 14.56 -5.47
CA MET A 110 -14.48 14.83 -4.10
C MET A 110 -12.96 15.11 -4.11
N ASP A 111 -12.53 15.97 -3.19
CA ASP A 111 -11.16 16.44 -3.01
C ASP A 111 -10.88 16.73 -1.51
N PHE A 112 -9.72 17.29 -1.18
CA PHE A 112 -9.35 17.63 0.20
C PHE A 112 -10.29 18.61 0.91
N LYS A 113 -11.16 19.34 0.20
CA LYS A 113 -12.19 20.22 0.79
C LYS A 113 -13.48 19.46 1.11
N SER A 114 -13.56 18.18 0.77
CA SER A 114 -14.72 17.32 0.99
C SER A 114 -14.55 16.46 2.25
N ILE A 115 -15.58 16.40 3.09
CA ILE A 115 -15.72 15.37 4.13
C ILE A 115 -16.67 14.33 3.55
N ALA A 116 -16.13 13.18 3.16
CA ALA A 116 -16.85 12.17 2.42
C ALA A 116 -17.63 11.24 3.37
N LEU A 117 -18.93 11.11 3.14
CA LEU A 117 -19.81 10.16 3.80
C LEU A 117 -20.11 9.02 2.84
N PHE A 118 -19.70 7.80 3.21
CA PHE A 118 -19.98 6.58 2.47
C PHE A 118 -20.92 5.67 3.28
N LYS A 119 -21.88 5.04 2.60
CA LYS A 119 -22.71 3.99 3.22
C LYS A 119 -21.92 2.70 3.44
N LYS A 120 -21.05 2.37 2.48
CA LYS A 120 -20.14 1.23 2.55
C LYS A 120 -18.69 1.69 2.51
N VAL A 121 -17.76 0.88 2.99
CA VAL A 121 -16.33 1.18 2.84
C VAL A 121 -16.00 1.25 1.34
N PRO A 122 -15.54 2.39 0.79
CA PRO A 122 -15.25 2.48 -0.64
C PRO A 122 -14.08 1.56 -0.99
N ASN A 123 -14.02 1.07 -2.23
CA ASN A 123 -12.90 0.24 -2.72
C ASN A 123 -11.60 1.04 -2.86
N ASP A 124 -11.71 2.36 -2.89
CA ASP A 124 -10.59 3.27 -3.01
C ASP A 124 -10.94 4.65 -2.46
N LEU A 125 -9.94 5.32 -1.87
CA LEU A 125 -10.07 6.64 -1.29
C LEU A 125 -9.11 7.62 -1.97
N GLY A 126 -9.68 8.57 -2.72
CA GLY A 126 -8.97 9.78 -3.20
C GLY A 126 -8.56 10.69 -2.03
N LEU A 127 -7.90 11.82 -2.30
CA LEU A 127 -7.65 12.79 -1.24
C LEU A 127 -8.98 13.41 -0.80
N VAL A 128 -9.32 13.26 0.48
CA VAL A 128 -10.47 13.93 1.10
C VAL A 128 -10.06 14.54 2.43
N GLY A 129 -10.79 15.56 2.85
CA GLY A 129 -10.56 16.26 4.12
C GLY A 129 -10.99 15.44 5.34
N GLY A 130 -11.96 14.54 5.18
CA GLY A 130 -12.39 13.60 6.21
C GLY A 130 -13.21 12.45 5.63
N VAL A 131 -13.29 11.34 6.37
CA VAL A 131 -14.05 10.15 6.01
C VAL A 131 -15.02 9.76 7.12
N ILE A 132 -16.27 9.54 6.74
CA ILE A 132 -17.33 8.97 7.56
C ILE A 132 -17.88 7.75 6.81
N THR A 133 -17.93 6.60 7.46
CA THR A 133 -18.52 5.37 6.90
C THR A 133 -19.64 4.82 7.77
N GLU A 134 -20.74 4.37 7.18
CA GLU A 134 -21.83 3.70 7.91
C GLU A 134 -21.57 2.22 8.20
N GLU A 135 -20.43 1.69 7.75
CA GLU A 135 -19.93 0.37 8.12
C GLU A 135 -18.75 0.51 9.07
N PHE A 136 -18.61 -0.45 9.99
CA PHE A 136 -17.40 -0.55 10.78
C PHE A 136 -16.23 -0.90 9.87
N GLN A 137 -15.22 -0.04 9.89
CA GLN A 137 -13.94 -0.37 9.29
C GLN A 137 -13.06 -0.99 10.35
N THR A 138 -12.11 -1.78 9.89
CA THR A 138 -10.99 -2.18 10.72
C THR A 138 -9.90 -1.10 10.63
N PRO A 139 -9.03 -0.92 11.63
CA PRO A 139 -7.98 0.09 11.57
C PRO A 139 -7.03 -0.06 10.37
N LEU A 140 -7.04 -1.22 9.70
CA LEU A 140 -6.23 -1.50 8.50
C LEU A 140 -7.01 -1.65 7.22
N SER A 141 -8.27 -1.23 7.22
CA SER A 141 -8.93 -0.95 5.95
C SER A 141 -8.00 -0.08 5.12
N HIS A 142 -7.91 -0.37 3.82
CA HIS A 142 -7.08 0.42 2.91
C HIS A 142 -7.45 1.92 2.96
N VAL A 143 -8.72 2.23 3.27
CA VAL A 143 -9.22 3.56 3.58
C VAL A 143 -8.51 4.14 4.80
N ASN A 144 -8.48 3.42 5.93
CA ASN A 144 -7.87 3.93 7.15
C ASN A 144 -6.34 4.03 7.06
N VAL A 145 -5.65 3.07 6.42
CA VAL A 145 -4.20 3.18 6.18
C VAL A 145 -3.88 4.41 5.34
N LYS A 146 -4.67 4.70 4.30
CA LYS A 146 -4.54 5.93 3.51
C LYS A 146 -4.84 7.19 4.33
N SER A 147 -5.90 7.15 5.13
CA SER A 147 -6.28 8.26 6.01
C SER A 147 -5.19 8.56 7.04
N MET A 148 -4.63 7.52 7.68
CA MET A 148 -3.48 7.62 8.56
C MET A 148 -2.33 8.28 7.81
N ASN A 149 -1.85 7.72 6.69
CA ASN A 149 -0.72 8.28 5.94
C ASN A 149 -0.88 9.76 5.54
N ARG A 150 -2.12 10.24 5.36
CA ARG A 150 -2.42 11.64 4.97
C ARG A 150 -2.80 12.55 6.14
N GLY A 151 -3.01 12.00 7.35
CA GLY A 151 -3.59 12.74 8.47
C GLY A 151 -5.06 13.12 8.26
N THR A 152 -5.78 12.42 7.38
CA THR A 152 -7.21 12.63 7.11
C THR A 152 -8.04 11.96 8.21
N VAL A 153 -8.92 12.70 8.88
CA VAL A 153 -9.79 12.11 9.92
C VAL A 153 -10.67 11.00 9.33
N ASN A 154 -10.86 9.90 10.06
CA ASN A 154 -11.64 8.75 9.64
C ASN A 154 -12.44 8.19 10.82
N MET A 155 -13.74 7.99 10.63
CA MET A 155 -14.61 7.37 11.63
C MET A 155 -15.67 6.47 10.98
N SER A 156 -16.04 5.42 11.69
CA SER A 156 -17.29 4.69 11.43
C SER A 156 -18.40 5.27 12.31
N LEU A 157 -19.54 5.58 11.70
CA LEU A 157 -20.74 6.08 12.36
C LEU A 157 -21.96 5.39 11.73
N LEU A 158 -22.53 4.42 12.42
CA LEU A 158 -23.68 3.67 11.93
C LEU A 158 -24.88 4.62 11.72
N GLY A 159 -25.47 4.59 10.52
CA GLY A 159 -26.60 5.45 10.15
C GLY A 159 -26.24 6.94 9.98
N ALA A 160 -24.97 7.26 9.72
CA ALA A 160 -24.49 8.64 9.54
C ALA A 160 -25.32 9.48 8.55
N SER A 161 -25.80 8.90 7.46
CA SER A 161 -26.62 9.57 6.45
C SER A 161 -27.97 10.04 6.99
N GLY A 162 -28.55 9.29 7.93
CA GLY A 162 -29.74 9.72 8.66
C GLY A 162 -29.42 10.77 9.73
N ILE A 163 -28.32 10.58 10.47
CA ILE A 163 -27.91 11.47 11.58
C ILE A 163 -27.48 12.85 11.06
N LEU A 164 -26.76 12.89 9.94
CA LEU A 164 -26.15 14.09 9.36
C LEU A 164 -26.86 14.57 8.09
N GLY A 165 -28.05 14.04 7.79
CA GLY A 165 -28.76 14.29 6.53
C GLY A 165 -28.99 15.77 6.23
N ASP A 166 -29.36 16.56 7.24
CA ASP A 166 -29.60 18.01 7.11
C ASP A 166 -28.31 18.82 6.84
N LEU A 167 -27.14 18.21 7.04
CA LEU A 167 -25.83 18.82 6.84
C LEU A 167 -25.17 18.41 5.53
N ILE A 168 -25.79 17.52 4.74
CA ILE A 168 -25.27 17.17 3.42
C ILE A 168 -25.18 18.43 2.55
N ASP A 169 -24.06 18.56 1.85
CA ASP A 169 -23.63 19.71 1.05
C ASP A 169 -23.34 21.00 1.82
N GLN A 170 -23.47 20.99 3.16
CA GLN A 170 -23.11 22.12 4.02
C GLN A 170 -21.63 22.09 4.41
N PRO A 171 -21.00 23.27 4.59
CA PRO A 171 -19.67 23.35 5.17
C PRO A 171 -19.74 23.05 6.67
N ILE A 172 -18.88 22.16 7.15
CA ILE A 172 -18.83 21.74 8.54
C ILE A 172 -17.39 21.73 9.07
N ARG A 173 -17.28 21.78 10.39
CA ARG A 173 -16.11 21.36 11.16
C ARG A 173 -16.42 20.03 11.82
N LEU A 174 -15.58 19.03 11.58
CA LEU A 174 -15.66 17.70 12.16
C LEU A 174 -14.49 17.49 13.12
N PHE A 175 -14.81 17.08 14.34
CA PHE A 175 -13.84 16.58 15.32
C PHE A 175 -14.12 15.10 15.60
N VAL A 176 -13.07 14.28 15.54
CA VAL A 176 -13.09 12.83 15.79
C VAL A 176 -12.21 12.55 17.02
N GLY A 177 -12.86 12.28 18.16
CA GLY A 177 -12.25 11.93 19.43
C GLY A 177 -11.99 10.43 19.57
N SER A 178 -11.62 9.96 20.76
CA SER A 178 -11.43 8.52 21.01
C SER A 178 -12.74 7.78 21.23
N GLY A 179 -13.70 8.43 21.90
CA GLY A 179 -15.01 7.86 22.25
C GLY A 179 -16.20 8.67 21.73
N ASP A 180 -15.97 9.85 21.17
CA ASP A 180 -17.02 10.75 20.67
C ASP A 180 -16.61 11.49 19.38
N TYR A 181 -17.58 12.15 18.76
CA TYR A 181 -17.36 13.04 17.63
C TYR A 181 -18.21 14.31 17.79
N LYS A 182 -17.80 15.39 17.11
CA LYS A 182 -18.53 16.64 17.08
C LYS A 182 -18.61 17.18 15.65
N VAL A 183 -19.80 17.59 15.23
CA VAL A 183 -20.04 18.25 13.94
C VAL A 183 -20.62 19.64 14.19
N GLU A 184 -19.97 20.67 13.66
CA GLU A 184 -20.42 22.06 13.75
C GLU A 184 -20.60 22.64 12.34
N PRO A 185 -21.80 23.10 11.96
CA PRO A 185 -22.01 23.84 10.72
C PRO A 185 -21.20 25.14 10.69
N LEU A 186 -20.67 25.50 9.54
CA LEU A 186 -19.97 26.77 9.31
C LEU A 186 -20.89 27.76 8.60
N ASP A 187 -20.63 29.05 8.83
CA ASP A 187 -21.25 30.12 8.05
C ASP A 187 -20.84 29.99 6.56
N PRO A 188 -21.79 29.76 5.63
CA PRO A 188 -21.49 29.62 4.21
C PRO A 188 -20.73 30.81 3.62
N ALA A 189 -20.92 32.02 4.15
CA ALA A 189 -20.23 33.22 3.67
C ALA A 189 -18.72 33.21 3.99
N GLN A 190 -18.31 32.45 4.99
CA GLN A 190 -16.90 32.36 5.45
C GLN A 190 -16.26 31.01 5.17
N ALA A 191 -17.06 29.99 4.84
CA ALA A 191 -16.63 28.61 4.68
C ALA A 191 -15.40 28.45 3.80
N GLU A 192 -15.40 29.01 2.59
CA GLU A 192 -14.31 28.82 1.62
C GLU A 192 -12.97 29.34 2.13
N ASN A 193 -12.98 30.50 2.81
CA ASN A 193 -11.78 31.09 3.39
C ASN A 193 -11.28 30.27 4.59
N GLN A 194 -12.19 29.79 5.45
CA GLN A 194 -11.84 28.95 6.58
C GLN A 194 -11.25 27.60 6.13
N ILE A 195 -11.90 26.92 5.17
CA ILE A 195 -11.44 25.66 4.57
C ILE A 195 -10.05 25.85 3.94
N SER A 196 -9.88 26.88 3.12
CA SER A 196 -8.61 27.14 2.43
C SER A 196 -7.46 27.40 3.42
N ARG A 197 -7.68 28.23 4.45
CA ARG A 197 -6.67 28.49 5.49
C ARG A 197 -6.37 27.27 6.34
N PHE A 198 -7.37 26.45 6.63
CA PHE A 198 -7.23 25.23 7.42
C PHE A 198 -6.30 24.23 6.73
N TRP A 199 -6.49 24.03 5.43
CA TRP A 199 -5.70 23.07 4.64
C TRP A 199 -4.35 23.62 4.19
N GLN A 200 -4.23 24.92 3.93
CA GLN A 200 -2.93 25.53 3.59
C GLN A 200 -1.88 25.30 4.68
N LYS A 201 -2.27 25.30 5.96
CA LYS A 201 -1.37 25.03 7.10
C LYS A 201 -1.02 23.56 7.31
N ARG A 202 -1.82 22.64 6.75
CA ARG A 202 -1.71 21.19 6.97
C ARG A 202 -1.10 20.43 5.80
N ARG A 203 -0.90 21.11 4.67
CA ARG A 203 -0.25 20.52 3.50
C ARG A 203 1.22 20.20 3.83
N PRO A 204 1.65 18.94 3.66
CA PRO A 204 3.04 18.55 3.86
C PRO A 204 3.93 19.27 2.84
N LEU A 205 5.16 19.59 3.26
CA LEU A 205 6.19 20.08 2.37
C LEU A 205 7.20 18.95 2.15
N VAL A 206 7.43 18.59 0.90
CA VAL A 206 8.46 17.60 0.55
C VAL A 206 9.54 18.30 -0.25
N ASN A 207 10.79 18.09 0.14
CA ASN A 207 11.93 18.58 -0.63
C ASN A 207 12.21 17.58 -1.76
N VAL A 208 11.55 17.79 -2.91
CA VAL A 208 11.79 16.98 -4.11
C VAL A 208 12.84 17.65 -4.98
N ASP A 209 13.90 16.92 -5.26
CA ASP A 209 14.90 17.32 -6.22
C ASP A 209 14.39 17.11 -7.65
N LEU A 210 13.83 18.19 -8.21
CA LEU A 210 13.32 18.26 -9.58
C LEU A 210 14.33 18.85 -10.57
N GLY A 211 15.63 18.76 -10.27
CA GLY A 211 16.67 19.19 -11.19
C GLY A 211 16.71 18.33 -12.46
N ASP A 212 17.37 18.83 -13.50
CA ASP A 212 17.45 18.13 -14.79
C ASP A 212 18.06 16.72 -14.61
N PRO A 213 17.48 15.70 -15.26
CA PRO A 213 18.01 14.36 -15.17
C PRO A 213 19.28 14.22 -16.03
N PRO A 214 20.20 13.31 -15.68
CA PRO A 214 21.33 13.00 -16.54
C PRO A 214 20.87 12.53 -17.93
N ALA A 215 21.59 12.93 -18.98
CA ALA A 215 21.40 12.45 -20.35
C ALA A 215 21.96 11.03 -20.54
N ASP A 216 21.48 10.09 -19.73
CA ASP A 216 21.85 8.67 -19.76
C ASP A 216 20.69 7.89 -20.40
N SER A 217 20.97 7.18 -21.49
CA SER A 217 19.99 6.37 -22.22
C SER A 217 20.26 4.86 -22.10
N ASP A 218 21.24 4.46 -21.29
CA ASP A 218 21.55 3.05 -21.11
C ASP A 218 20.52 2.39 -20.19
N LEU A 219 19.89 1.32 -20.67
CA LEU A 219 19.05 0.49 -19.83
C LEU A 219 19.85 -0.11 -18.68
N LYS A 220 19.30 -0.04 -17.47
CA LYS A 220 19.97 -0.50 -16.26
C LYS A 220 19.36 -1.83 -15.82
N GLN A 221 20.06 -2.94 -16.00
CA GLN A 221 19.61 -4.24 -15.48
C GLN A 221 19.63 -4.25 -13.94
N PHE A 222 18.54 -4.64 -13.28
CA PHE A 222 18.42 -4.50 -11.81
C PHE A 222 19.56 -5.15 -11.04
N SER A 223 19.88 -6.41 -11.37
CA SER A 223 21.02 -7.15 -10.79
C SER A 223 22.40 -6.54 -11.01
N LYS A 224 22.55 -5.57 -11.93
CA LYS A 224 23.81 -4.88 -12.25
C LYS A 224 23.80 -3.41 -11.83
N MET A 225 22.71 -2.91 -11.24
CA MET A 225 22.60 -1.49 -10.83
C MET A 225 23.56 -1.15 -9.70
N PHE A 226 23.74 -2.06 -8.74
CA PHE A 226 24.66 -1.90 -7.63
C PHE A 226 25.45 -3.19 -7.41
N SER A 227 26.76 -3.07 -7.17
CA SER A 227 27.63 -4.20 -6.82
C SER A 227 27.73 -4.44 -5.30
N ARG A 228 27.34 -3.43 -4.51
CA ARG A 228 27.28 -3.43 -3.05
C ARG A 228 26.13 -2.53 -2.61
N ARG A 229 25.77 -2.57 -1.34
CA ARG A 229 24.85 -1.59 -0.77
C ARG A 229 25.33 -0.15 -1.12
N PRO A 230 24.49 0.67 -1.78
CA PRO A 230 24.86 2.02 -2.16
C PRO A 230 24.87 2.94 -0.95
N SER A 231 25.61 4.04 -1.06
CA SER A 231 25.45 5.23 -0.22
C SER A 231 24.15 5.98 -0.60
N PRO A 232 23.65 6.89 0.27
CA PRO A 232 22.51 7.74 -0.07
C PRO A 232 22.67 8.48 -1.41
N LEU A 233 23.85 9.05 -1.66
CA LEU A 233 24.15 9.77 -2.90
C LEU A 233 24.15 8.86 -4.15
N GLU A 234 24.71 7.65 -4.04
CA GLU A 234 24.70 6.67 -5.15
C GLU A 234 23.27 6.24 -5.50
N HIS A 235 22.42 6.00 -4.48
CA HIS A 235 21.02 5.66 -4.66
C HIS A 235 20.24 6.83 -5.29
N GLN A 236 20.39 8.04 -4.75
CA GLN A 236 19.75 9.25 -5.27
C GLN A 236 20.13 9.52 -6.72
N LYS A 237 21.42 9.38 -7.08
CA LYS A 237 21.89 9.57 -8.45
C LYS A 237 21.20 8.62 -9.42
N LEU A 238 21.07 7.34 -9.06
CA LEU A 238 20.39 6.36 -9.91
C LEU A 238 18.87 6.59 -9.97
N SER A 239 18.27 6.99 -8.86
CA SER A 239 16.86 7.41 -8.79
C SER A 239 16.57 8.59 -9.73
N ARG A 240 17.52 9.54 -9.86
CA ARG A 240 17.46 10.63 -10.84
C ARG A 240 17.67 10.21 -12.30
N THR A 241 18.03 8.95 -12.56
CA THR A 241 18.21 8.42 -13.92
C THR A 241 17.05 7.54 -14.34
N VAL A 242 16.61 6.61 -13.49
CA VAL A 242 15.59 5.59 -13.82
C VAL A 242 14.34 5.65 -12.94
N GLY A 243 14.28 6.58 -11.99
CA GLY A 243 13.21 6.72 -10.99
C GLY A 243 13.37 5.81 -9.77
N ALA A 244 12.60 6.11 -8.72
CA ALA A 244 12.72 5.48 -7.41
C ALA A 244 12.38 3.98 -7.43
N LYS A 245 11.30 3.60 -8.11
CA LYS A 245 10.84 2.19 -8.14
C LYS A 245 11.85 1.25 -8.80
N ALA A 246 12.39 1.63 -9.95
CA ALA A 246 13.42 0.86 -10.64
C ALA A 246 14.71 0.79 -9.80
N THR A 247 15.08 1.89 -9.14
CA THR A 247 16.25 1.95 -8.26
C THR A 247 16.09 1.03 -7.05
N ASN A 248 14.92 1.03 -6.41
CA ASN A 248 14.64 0.15 -5.27
C ASN A 248 14.61 -1.32 -5.66
N LEU A 249 14.12 -1.67 -6.86
CA LEU A 249 14.25 -3.03 -7.38
C LEU A 249 15.71 -3.44 -7.57
N GLY A 250 16.56 -2.56 -8.12
CA GLY A 250 18.02 -2.79 -8.19
C GLY A 250 18.67 -2.96 -6.82
N LEU A 251 18.25 -2.15 -5.84
CA LEU A 251 18.72 -2.25 -4.46
C LEU A 251 18.37 -3.61 -3.85
N LEU A 252 17.15 -4.11 -4.04
CA LEU A 252 16.71 -5.41 -3.53
C LEU A 252 17.56 -6.56 -4.07
N HIS A 253 17.91 -6.55 -5.36
CA HIS A 253 18.84 -7.52 -5.97
C HIS A 253 20.23 -7.53 -5.31
N THR A 254 20.61 -6.42 -4.65
CA THR A 254 21.92 -6.27 -4.00
C THR A 254 21.88 -6.64 -2.53
N VAL A 255 20.80 -6.34 -1.82
CA VAL A 255 20.74 -6.54 -0.36
C VAL A 255 20.20 -7.90 0.06
N LEU A 256 19.35 -8.56 -0.74
CA LEU A 256 18.71 -9.84 -0.40
C LEU A 256 19.53 -11.13 -0.59
N PRO A 257 20.55 -11.23 -1.48
CA PRO A 257 21.29 -12.48 -1.68
C PRO A 257 21.88 -13.13 -0.40
N PRO A 258 22.38 -12.37 0.61
CA PRO A 258 22.80 -12.96 1.88
C PRO A 258 21.71 -13.74 2.63
N LEU A 259 20.43 -13.43 2.42
CA LEU A 259 19.32 -14.18 3.04
C LEU A 259 19.07 -15.53 2.35
N GLU A 260 19.36 -15.63 1.05
CA GLU A 260 19.34 -16.93 0.35
C GLU A 260 20.38 -17.88 0.95
N GLN A 261 21.57 -17.36 1.29
CA GLN A 261 22.63 -18.11 1.97
C GLN A 261 22.23 -18.55 3.39
N GLN A 262 21.31 -17.81 4.04
CA GLN A 262 20.70 -18.15 5.32
C GLN A 262 19.48 -19.08 5.18
N ARG A 263 19.25 -19.66 3.99
CA ARG A 263 18.12 -20.57 3.69
C ARG A 263 16.74 -19.94 3.88
N LEU A 264 16.63 -18.60 3.80
CA LEU A 264 15.33 -17.90 3.75
C LEU A 264 14.78 -17.81 2.33
N GLU A 265 15.60 -18.14 1.32
CA GLU A 265 15.26 -18.25 -0.11
C GLU A 265 14.32 -17.12 -0.58
N VAL A 266 14.84 -15.93 -0.88
CA VAL A 266 14.02 -14.77 -1.25
C VAL A 266 14.41 -14.29 -2.64
N LYS A 267 13.43 -14.21 -3.56
CA LYS A 267 13.67 -13.77 -4.94
C LYS A 267 13.15 -12.37 -5.20
N VAL A 268 13.74 -11.71 -6.19
CA VAL A 268 13.33 -10.39 -6.69
C VAL A 268 13.10 -10.53 -8.19
N PRO A 269 12.02 -9.96 -8.78
CA PRO A 269 11.78 -10.07 -10.21
C PRO A 269 12.96 -9.49 -11.00
N ASP A 270 13.43 -10.25 -11.98
CA ASP A 270 14.43 -9.75 -12.91
C ASP A 270 13.83 -8.77 -13.92
N GLY A 271 14.68 -7.88 -14.41
CA GLY A 271 14.28 -6.83 -15.33
C GLY A 271 15.34 -5.74 -15.44
N PHE A 272 14.89 -4.59 -15.94
CA PHE A 272 15.71 -3.41 -16.13
C PHE A 272 14.90 -2.12 -15.96
N GLY A 273 15.59 -1.04 -15.59
CA GLY A 273 15.09 0.32 -15.60
C GLY A 273 15.35 1.00 -16.95
N VAL A 274 14.31 1.61 -17.51
CA VAL A 274 14.37 2.51 -18.67
C VAL A 274 14.61 3.94 -18.16
N PRO A 275 15.71 4.61 -18.58
CA PRO A 275 16.03 5.95 -18.12
C PRO A 275 15.07 7.05 -18.58
N PHE A 276 15.09 8.17 -17.85
CA PHE A 276 14.36 9.39 -18.17
C PHE A 276 14.71 9.99 -19.52
N ALA A 277 15.90 9.71 -20.08
CA ALA A 277 16.30 10.19 -21.40
C ALA A 277 15.28 9.80 -22.50
N TYR A 278 14.67 8.61 -22.44
CA TYR A 278 13.65 8.22 -23.42
C TYR A 278 12.33 8.97 -23.26
N PHE A 279 11.99 9.37 -22.04
CA PHE A 279 10.83 10.23 -21.79
C PHE A 279 11.10 11.66 -22.26
N GLN A 280 12.32 12.17 -22.08
CA GLN A 280 12.75 13.46 -22.65
C GLN A 280 12.68 13.45 -24.18
N ILE A 281 13.13 12.37 -24.84
CA ILE A 281 12.97 12.22 -26.28
C ILE A 281 11.48 12.21 -26.67
N PHE A 282 10.65 11.46 -25.95
CA PHE A 282 9.20 11.40 -26.21
C PHE A 282 8.50 12.76 -26.04
N LEU A 283 8.86 13.53 -25.01
CA LEU A 283 8.30 14.85 -24.77
C LEU A 283 8.72 15.87 -25.83
N ASN A 284 9.99 15.83 -26.25
CA ASN A 284 10.63 16.92 -27.00
C ASN A 284 10.78 16.62 -28.51
N THR A 285 10.37 15.46 -29.00
CA THR A 285 10.38 15.18 -30.44
C THR A 285 9.20 15.90 -31.12
N PRO A 286 9.45 16.83 -32.06
CA PRO A 286 8.39 17.50 -32.81
C PRO A 286 7.58 16.50 -33.63
N GLN A 287 6.26 16.68 -33.65
CA GLN A 287 5.33 15.83 -34.38
C GLN A 287 4.02 16.56 -34.68
N THR A 288 3.30 16.07 -35.68
CA THR A 288 1.96 16.54 -36.05
C THR A 288 0.87 15.72 -35.37
N GLY A 289 -0.36 16.24 -35.33
CA GLY A 289 -1.53 15.54 -34.77
C GLY A 289 -1.74 15.69 -33.25
N LEU A 290 -0.91 16.48 -32.56
CA LEU A 290 -1.07 16.76 -31.12
C LEU A 290 -2.09 17.88 -30.83
N ASP A 291 -2.22 18.84 -31.74
CA ASP A 291 -3.22 19.91 -31.65
C ASP A 291 -4.50 19.49 -32.38
N SER A 292 -5.61 19.36 -31.65
CA SER A 292 -6.90 19.01 -32.23
C SER A 292 -7.50 20.12 -33.09
N LYS A 293 -7.02 21.37 -32.95
CA LYS A 293 -7.45 22.51 -33.77
C LYS A 293 -6.70 22.60 -35.10
N ASP A 294 -5.47 22.10 -35.14
CA ASP A 294 -4.64 22.06 -36.33
C ASP A 294 -3.76 20.80 -36.31
N LEU A 295 -4.25 19.74 -36.96
CA LEU A 295 -3.53 18.47 -37.03
C LEU A 295 -2.22 18.56 -37.85
N SER A 296 -2.04 19.62 -38.65
CA SER A 296 -0.84 19.83 -39.48
C SER A 296 0.27 20.57 -38.74
N ARG A 297 -0.06 21.26 -37.65
CA ARG A 297 0.90 21.99 -36.82
C ARG A 297 1.89 21.02 -36.19
N GLU A 298 3.17 21.24 -36.49
CA GLU A 298 4.27 20.55 -35.84
C GLU A 298 4.56 21.20 -34.48
N MET A 299 4.59 20.40 -33.43
CA MET A 299 4.93 20.83 -32.07
C MET A 299 5.41 19.64 -31.24
N THR A 300 6.02 19.92 -30.10
CA THR A 300 6.40 18.91 -29.11
C THR A 300 5.25 18.60 -28.16
N LEU A 301 5.30 17.42 -27.53
CA LEU A 301 4.33 17.07 -26.49
C LEU A 301 4.49 17.96 -25.26
N ALA A 302 5.72 18.35 -24.90
CA ALA A 302 5.99 19.28 -23.80
C ALA A 302 5.30 20.64 -24.00
N GLU A 303 5.42 21.24 -25.19
CA GLU A 303 4.74 22.50 -25.52
C GLU A 303 3.22 22.36 -25.42
N ARG A 304 2.66 21.29 -25.99
CA ARG A 304 1.20 21.08 -25.96
C ARG A 304 0.67 20.88 -24.54
N VAL A 305 1.38 20.15 -23.70
CA VAL A 305 1.01 19.96 -22.29
C VAL A 305 1.07 21.28 -21.55
N LYS A 306 2.13 22.08 -21.74
CA LYS A 306 2.23 23.40 -21.13
C LYS A 306 1.06 24.31 -21.52
N ASP A 307 0.70 24.36 -22.81
CA ASP A 307 -0.43 25.15 -23.30
C ASP A 307 -1.76 24.74 -22.63
N LEU A 308 -1.99 23.44 -22.46
CA LEU A 308 -3.20 22.94 -21.81
C LEU A 308 -3.25 23.31 -20.33
N LEU A 309 -2.14 23.17 -19.61
CA LEU A 309 -2.06 23.54 -18.19
C LEU A 309 -2.23 25.04 -17.98
N ASP A 310 -1.65 25.87 -18.85
CA ASP A 310 -1.80 27.33 -18.82
C ASP A 310 -3.26 27.76 -19.08
N GLN A 311 -3.91 27.17 -20.10
CA GLN A 311 -5.34 27.39 -20.38
C GLN A 311 -6.25 26.99 -19.21
N GLY A 312 -5.85 25.96 -18.45
CA GLY A 312 -6.53 25.51 -17.24
C GLY A 312 -6.17 26.27 -15.97
N ASP A 313 -5.29 27.29 -16.03
CA ASP A 313 -4.73 28.03 -14.88
C ASP A 313 -3.98 27.12 -13.89
N LEU A 314 -3.56 25.91 -14.30
CA LEU A 314 -2.92 24.90 -13.43
C LEU A 314 -1.42 25.16 -13.19
N LEU A 315 -0.85 26.19 -13.79
CA LEU A 315 0.55 26.58 -13.62
C LEU A 315 0.76 27.64 -12.52
N ASN A 316 -0.31 28.17 -11.93
CA ASN A 316 -0.24 29.21 -10.91
C ASN A 316 0.10 28.63 -9.51
N PRO A 317 1.31 28.83 -8.96
CA PRO A 317 1.71 28.21 -7.69
C PRO A 317 1.03 28.85 -6.46
N GLN A 318 0.42 30.03 -6.61
CA GLN A 318 -0.29 30.73 -5.51
C GLN A 318 -1.70 30.21 -5.30
N LYS A 319 -2.25 29.49 -6.30
CA LYS A 319 -3.58 28.90 -6.23
C LYS A 319 -3.46 27.44 -5.80
N ILE A 320 -4.29 27.03 -4.84
CA ILE A 320 -4.42 25.63 -4.47
C ILE A 320 -5.45 25.02 -5.43
N HIS A 321 -5.01 24.16 -6.34
CA HIS A 321 -5.92 23.48 -7.26
C HIS A 321 -6.52 22.26 -6.57
N THR A 322 -7.83 22.13 -6.66
CA THR A 322 -8.50 20.87 -6.37
C THR A 322 -8.42 19.95 -7.59
N THR A 323 -8.45 18.65 -7.35
CA THR A 323 -8.54 17.64 -8.41
C THR A 323 -9.77 17.82 -9.27
N CYS A 324 -10.87 18.25 -8.67
CA CYS A 324 -12.12 18.51 -9.35
C CYS A 324 -12.01 19.67 -10.35
N GLU A 325 -11.30 20.74 -9.99
CA GLU A 325 -11.00 21.86 -10.91
C GLU A 325 -10.02 21.46 -12.02
N ALA A 326 -9.00 20.64 -11.69
CA ALA A 326 -7.97 20.26 -12.64
C ALA A 326 -8.41 19.17 -13.64
N ARG A 327 -9.36 18.30 -13.26
CA ARG A 327 -9.75 17.09 -14.02
C ARG A 327 -10.03 17.33 -15.51
N PRO A 328 -10.80 18.35 -15.95
CA PRO A 328 -11.06 18.57 -17.38
C PRO A 328 -9.79 18.81 -18.20
N THR A 329 -8.82 19.53 -17.64
CA THR A 329 -7.52 19.78 -18.27
C THR A 329 -6.65 18.53 -18.26
N LEU A 330 -6.64 17.78 -17.15
CA LEU A 330 -5.88 16.53 -17.04
C LEU A 330 -6.37 15.45 -18.01
N VAL A 331 -7.68 15.37 -18.27
CA VAL A 331 -8.24 14.50 -19.32
C VAL A 331 -7.64 14.85 -20.68
N GLN A 332 -7.65 16.13 -21.06
CA GLN A 332 -7.07 16.58 -22.33
C GLN A 332 -5.58 16.28 -22.43
N VAL A 333 -4.83 16.48 -21.34
CA VAL A 333 -3.40 16.13 -21.29
C VAL A 333 -3.21 14.63 -21.58
N ARG A 334 -3.95 13.75 -20.90
CA ARG A 334 -3.87 12.29 -21.12
C ARG A 334 -4.26 11.89 -22.55
N GLU A 335 -5.25 12.54 -23.15
CA GLU A 335 -5.63 12.32 -24.55
C GLU A 335 -4.50 12.69 -25.53
N VAL A 336 -3.80 13.81 -25.29
CA VAL A 336 -2.65 14.21 -26.13
C VAL A 336 -1.52 13.20 -25.99
N PHE A 337 -1.22 12.71 -24.79
CA PHE A 337 -0.26 11.61 -24.61
C PHE A 337 -0.64 10.38 -25.44
N GLY A 338 -1.91 9.96 -25.41
CA GLY A 338 -2.40 8.81 -26.18
C GLY A 338 -2.24 8.94 -27.71
N LYS A 339 -2.12 10.16 -28.23
CA LYS A 339 -1.89 10.45 -29.66
C LYS A 339 -0.41 10.56 -30.01
N ALA A 340 0.46 10.80 -29.03
CA ALA A 340 1.87 11.02 -29.27
C ALA A 340 2.59 9.75 -29.72
N LYS A 341 3.47 9.91 -30.71
CA LYS A 341 4.26 8.82 -31.29
C LYS A 341 5.38 8.41 -30.34
N VAL A 342 5.45 7.12 -30.03
CA VAL A 342 6.57 6.55 -29.25
C VAL A 342 7.84 6.56 -30.10
N PRO A 343 9.00 6.99 -29.56
CA PRO A 343 10.24 7.07 -30.33
C PRO A 343 10.73 5.69 -30.76
N ASP A 344 11.13 5.53 -32.02
CA ASP A 344 11.62 4.26 -32.56
C ASP A 344 12.89 3.76 -31.84
N ALA A 345 13.72 4.67 -31.34
CA ALA A 345 14.89 4.33 -30.54
C ALA A 345 14.52 3.55 -29.26
N LEU A 346 13.42 3.92 -28.58
CA LEU A 346 12.94 3.19 -27.41
C LEU A 346 12.45 1.79 -27.80
N ILE A 347 11.67 1.69 -28.88
CA ILE A 347 11.16 0.42 -29.39
C ILE A 347 12.31 -0.52 -29.78
N ALA A 348 13.35 -0.01 -30.46
CA ALA A 348 14.51 -0.77 -30.87
C ALA A 348 15.30 -1.33 -29.67
N VAL A 349 15.52 -0.52 -28.64
CA VAL A 349 16.26 -0.98 -27.45
C VAL A 349 15.43 -1.98 -26.64
N LEU A 350 14.11 -1.81 -26.53
CA LEU A 350 13.23 -2.82 -25.92
C LEU A 350 13.22 -4.12 -26.74
N LYS A 351 13.22 -4.05 -28.07
CA LYS A 351 13.34 -5.22 -28.94
C LYS A 351 14.60 -6.00 -28.62
N TYR A 352 15.73 -5.31 -28.57
CA TYR A 352 17.02 -5.91 -28.28
C TYR A 352 16.98 -6.65 -26.93
N GLN A 353 16.48 -6.00 -25.87
CA GLN A 353 16.38 -6.65 -24.56
C GLN A 353 15.39 -7.81 -24.49
N ILE A 354 14.31 -7.79 -25.26
CA ILE A 354 13.26 -8.82 -25.20
C ILE A 354 13.58 -10.02 -26.10
N MET A 355 14.27 -9.80 -27.23
CA MET A 355 14.37 -10.80 -28.30
C MET A 355 15.78 -11.17 -28.73
N GLU A 356 16.81 -10.39 -28.38
CA GLU A 356 18.14 -10.52 -29.02
C GLU A 356 19.27 -10.60 -27.99
N ASN A 357 19.15 -9.91 -26.86
CA ASN A 357 20.18 -9.81 -25.84
C ASN A 357 20.26 -11.09 -25.00
N SER A 358 21.29 -11.92 -25.23
CA SER A 358 21.56 -13.14 -24.46
C SER A 358 21.81 -12.89 -22.97
N GLU A 359 22.22 -11.68 -22.58
CA GLU A 359 22.41 -11.30 -21.18
C GLU A 359 21.13 -10.79 -20.51
N SER A 360 20.08 -10.49 -21.28
CA SER A 360 18.82 -10.01 -20.72
C SER A 360 18.07 -11.13 -20.01
N PRO A 361 17.69 -10.96 -18.73
CA PRO A 361 16.93 -11.97 -18.00
C PRO A 361 15.56 -12.22 -18.60
N ILE A 362 14.99 -11.25 -19.31
CA ILE A 362 13.71 -11.43 -20.00
C ILE A 362 13.88 -12.44 -21.15
N TYR A 363 14.97 -12.30 -21.91
CA TYR A 363 15.26 -13.15 -23.05
C TYR A 363 15.74 -14.54 -22.63
N TYR A 364 16.82 -14.65 -21.85
CA TYR A 364 17.42 -15.96 -21.55
C TYR A 364 16.54 -16.82 -20.63
N LYS A 365 15.70 -16.24 -19.76
CA LYS A 365 14.69 -16.99 -18.97
C LYS A 365 13.40 -17.26 -19.75
N LYS A 366 13.27 -16.77 -20.98
CA LYS A 366 12.06 -16.86 -21.82
C LYS A 366 10.82 -16.41 -21.07
N VAL A 367 10.90 -15.25 -20.41
CA VAL A 367 9.81 -14.73 -19.57
C VAL A 367 8.51 -14.65 -20.38
N PRO A 368 7.37 -15.22 -19.92
CA PRO A 368 6.14 -15.28 -20.73
C PRO A 368 5.47 -13.93 -20.90
N ARG A 369 5.60 -13.09 -19.87
CA ARG A 369 4.89 -11.84 -19.71
C ARG A 369 5.76 -10.88 -18.91
N ILE A 370 5.80 -9.64 -19.35
CA ILE A 370 6.45 -8.54 -18.62
C ILE A 370 5.40 -7.59 -18.06
N ARG A 371 5.78 -6.85 -17.03
CA ARG A 371 5.09 -5.68 -16.51
C ARG A 371 5.95 -4.46 -16.79
N LEU A 372 5.35 -3.41 -17.31
CA LEU A 372 5.93 -2.09 -17.44
C LEU A 372 5.26 -1.21 -16.37
N ARG A 373 6.06 -0.67 -15.45
CA ARG A 373 5.59 0.20 -14.36
C ARG A 373 6.29 1.53 -14.50
N SER A 374 5.57 2.64 -14.32
CA SER A 374 6.22 3.94 -14.17
C SER A 374 7.20 3.91 -12.99
N SER A 375 8.30 4.61 -13.15
CA SER A 375 9.32 4.83 -12.15
C SER A 375 9.71 6.29 -12.23
N THR A 376 9.25 7.14 -11.31
CA THR A 376 9.36 8.61 -11.44
C THR A 376 10.37 9.22 -10.47
N ASN A 377 10.70 10.51 -10.66
CA ASN A 377 11.42 11.34 -9.68
C ASN A 377 10.49 12.01 -8.65
N SER A 378 9.21 11.65 -8.63
CA SER A 378 8.18 12.18 -7.73
C SER A 378 7.33 11.05 -7.15
N GLU A 379 7.98 9.98 -6.70
CA GLU A 379 7.34 8.84 -6.04
C GLU A 379 8.34 8.11 -5.14
N ASP A 380 7.83 7.41 -4.13
CA ASP A 380 8.64 6.61 -3.19
C ASP A 380 9.82 7.43 -2.60
N LEU A 381 9.61 8.72 -2.37
CA LEU A 381 10.54 9.65 -1.74
C LEU A 381 10.26 9.70 -0.24
N ASP A 382 11.23 10.16 0.54
CA ASP A 382 10.99 10.41 1.97
C ASP A 382 9.82 11.39 2.15
N GLY A 383 8.82 10.99 2.93
CA GLY A 383 7.57 11.73 3.13
C GLY A 383 6.59 11.76 1.95
N PHE A 384 6.87 11.13 0.79
CA PHE A 384 5.96 11.08 -0.37
C PHE A 384 5.87 9.65 -0.94
N THR A 385 4.87 8.89 -0.49
CA THR A 385 4.84 7.43 -0.71
C THR A 385 4.31 6.98 -2.08
N GLY A 386 3.90 7.89 -2.98
CA GLY A 386 3.68 7.59 -4.41
C GLY A 386 2.73 6.42 -4.74
N ALA A 387 1.98 5.90 -3.76
CA ALA A 387 1.38 4.59 -3.81
C ALA A 387 0.17 4.51 -4.74
N GLY A 388 0.23 3.64 -5.74
CA GLY A 388 -0.90 3.40 -6.64
C GLY A 388 -1.30 4.63 -7.47
N LEU A 389 -0.41 5.62 -7.61
CA LEU A 389 -0.70 6.85 -8.36
C LEU A 389 -0.63 6.67 -9.87
N TYR A 390 0.21 5.75 -10.31
CA TYR A 390 0.62 5.65 -11.70
C TYR A 390 0.28 4.30 -12.34
N ASN A 391 0.18 4.32 -13.66
CA ASN A 391 -0.25 3.18 -14.45
C ASN A 391 0.79 2.05 -14.47
N SER A 392 0.32 0.82 -14.62
CA SER A 392 1.15 -0.36 -14.74
C SER A 392 0.52 -1.33 -15.73
N GLU A 393 1.23 -1.64 -16.80
CA GLU A 393 0.68 -2.39 -17.93
C GLU A 393 1.44 -3.69 -18.16
N GLY A 394 0.75 -4.72 -18.66
CA GLY A 394 1.33 -6.05 -18.84
C GLY A 394 1.30 -6.53 -20.30
N ILE A 395 2.43 -7.00 -20.81
CA ILE A 395 2.55 -7.52 -22.18
C ILE A 395 2.89 -9.00 -22.13
N SER A 396 2.03 -9.83 -22.72
CA SER A 396 2.26 -11.28 -22.84
C SER A 396 2.86 -11.60 -24.21
N PHE A 397 4.00 -12.27 -24.23
CA PHE A 397 4.71 -12.64 -25.45
C PHE A 397 4.24 -13.96 -26.07
N TYR A 398 3.64 -14.83 -25.25
CA TYR A 398 3.17 -16.14 -25.66
C TYR A 398 1.64 -16.23 -25.60
N LYS A 399 1.06 -17.13 -26.40
CA LYS A 399 -0.37 -17.43 -26.36
C LYS A 399 -0.71 -18.30 -25.14
N LYS A 400 -1.98 -18.27 -24.73
CA LYS A 400 -2.53 -19.13 -23.68
C LYS A 400 -3.37 -20.25 -24.31
N ASP A 401 -3.41 -21.41 -23.65
CA ASP A 401 -4.35 -22.49 -23.97
C ASP A 401 -5.76 -22.21 -23.39
N SER A 402 -6.70 -23.14 -23.62
CA SER A 402 -8.08 -23.06 -23.10
C SER A 402 -8.16 -22.96 -21.58
N ASP A 403 -7.14 -23.49 -20.90
CA ASP A 403 -7.10 -23.55 -19.44
C ASP A 403 -6.34 -22.36 -18.85
N GLY A 404 -5.84 -21.45 -19.70
CA GLY A 404 -5.19 -20.21 -19.31
C GLY A 404 -3.67 -20.31 -19.06
N PHE A 405 -3.03 -21.43 -19.37
CA PHE A 405 -1.57 -21.61 -19.27
C PHE A 405 -0.85 -21.09 -20.50
N PHE A 406 0.36 -20.54 -20.34
CA PHE A 406 1.16 -20.07 -21.46
C PHE A 406 1.77 -21.23 -22.24
N ARG A 407 1.73 -21.14 -23.57
CA ARG A 407 2.31 -22.12 -24.51
C ARG A 407 3.70 -21.68 -24.95
N VAL A 408 4.73 -22.43 -24.54
CA VAL A 408 6.16 -22.09 -24.74
C VAL A 408 6.55 -22.04 -26.23
N ASP A 409 5.84 -22.78 -27.07
CA ASP A 409 6.03 -22.92 -28.51
C ASP A 409 5.29 -21.85 -29.34
N GLU A 410 4.38 -21.08 -28.73
CA GLU A 410 3.51 -20.14 -29.46
C GLU A 410 3.81 -18.67 -29.15
N PHE A 411 5.01 -18.22 -29.53
CA PHE A 411 5.39 -16.80 -29.47
C PHE A 411 4.55 -15.96 -30.45
N LYS A 412 4.06 -14.79 -30.02
CA LYS A 412 3.14 -13.93 -30.79
C LYS A 412 3.78 -13.20 -31.98
N GLY A 413 5.11 -13.17 -32.04
CA GLY A 413 5.89 -12.43 -33.04
C GLY A 413 6.09 -10.96 -32.65
N TRP A 414 7.22 -10.37 -33.09
CA TRP A 414 7.62 -9.02 -32.69
C TRP A 414 6.59 -7.95 -33.07
N LYS A 415 6.02 -8.01 -34.29
CA LYS A 415 5.07 -7.00 -34.78
C LYS A 415 3.91 -6.75 -33.80
N LYS A 416 3.32 -7.80 -33.24
CA LYS A 416 2.24 -7.69 -32.26
C LYS A 416 2.71 -7.12 -30.91
N ILE A 417 3.94 -7.45 -30.51
CA ILE A 417 4.55 -6.93 -29.29
C ILE A 417 4.84 -5.44 -29.45
N GLU A 418 5.39 -5.04 -30.60
CA GLU A 418 5.66 -3.65 -30.97
C GLU A 418 4.38 -2.81 -31.01
N GLU A 419 3.33 -3.27 -31.68
CA GLU A 419 2.01 -2.61 -31.70
C GLU A 419 1.51 -2.36 -30.27
N LYS A 420 1.63 -3.36 -29.39
CA LYS A 420 1.21 -3.23 -27.99
C LYS A 420 2.12 -2.31 -27.17
N LEU A 421 3.43 -2.31 -27.41
CA LEU A 421 4.36 -1.37 -26.78
C LEU A 421 4.01 0.08 -27.16
N ARG A 422 3.76 0.34 -28.44
CA ARG A 422 3.39 1.67 -28.95
C ARG A 422 2.05 2.14 -28.40
N GLU A 423 1.11 1.22 -28.13
CA GLU A 423 -0.17 1.51 -27.48
C GLU A 423 -0.02 1.84 -25.98
N LEU A 424 0.82 1.08 -25.25
CA LEU A 424 0.86 1.14 -23.78
C LEU A 424 1.88 2.14 -23.22
N ILE A 425 3.01 2.38 -23.89
CA ILE A 425 4.04 3.33 -23.40
C ILE A 425 3.45 4.73 -23.18
N PRO A 426 2.64 5.30 -24.10
CA PRO A 426 2.03 6.60 -23.85
C PRO A 426 1.10 6.60 -22.64
N GLN A 427 0.39 5.50 -22.37
CA GLN A 427 -0.48 5.37 -21.19
C GLN A 427 0.32 5.32 -19.88
N ILE A 428 1.49 4.67 -19.89
CA ILE A 428 2.40 4.63 -18.73
C ILE A 428 2.95 6.02 -18.46
N TYR A 429 3.44 6.70 -19.49
CA TYR A 429 3.94 8.08 -19.37
C TYR A 429 2.84 9.08 -19.01
N ALA A 430 1.63 8.93 -19.53
CA ALA A 430 0.47 9.73 -19.14
C ALA A 430 0.06 9.53 -17.69
N GLY A 431 0.48 8.43 -17.05
CA GLY A 431 0.14 8.09 -15.68
C GLY A 431 0.50 9.19 -14.68
N VAL A 432 1.52 10.01 -14.94
CA VAL A 432 1.82 11.16 -14.07
C VAL A 432 0.71 12.20 -14.05
N TRP A 433 -0.10 12.27 -15.10
CA TRP A 433 -1.23 13.18 -15.20
C TRP A 433 -2.54 12.55 -14.76
N ASN A 434 -2.54 11.33 -14.18
CA ASN A 434 -3.72 10.77 -13.53
C ASN A 434 -4.22 11.72 -12.44
N ASP A 435 -5.54 11.79 -12.24
CA ASP A 435 -6.18 12.67 -11.26
C ASP A 435 -5.52 12.56 -9.89
N ARG A 436 -5.32 11.33 -9.40
CA ARG A 436 -4.67 11.05 -8.11
C ARG A 436 -3.19 11.43 -8.07
N ALA A 437 -2.47 11.20 -9.17
CA ALA A 437 -1.05 11.55 -9.24
C ALA A 437 -0.86 13.08 -9.18
N TYR A 438 -1.71 13.82 -9.89
CA TYR A 438 -1.74 15.28 -9.84
C TYR A 438 -2.16 15.78 -8.46
N GLU A 439 -3.24 15.23 -7.91
CA GLU A 439 -3.78 15.55 -6.58
C GLU A 439 -2.73 15.42 -5.48
N GLU A 440 -1.99 14.31 -5.45
CA GLU A 440 -0.94 14.09 -4.47
C GLU A 440 0.22 15.07 -4.64
N ARG A 441 0.66 15.32 -5.88
CA ARG A 441 1.72 16.32 -6.12
C ARG A 441 1.30 17.71 -5.68
N GLU A 442 0.07 18.13 -6.00
CA GLU A 442 -0.51 19.36 -5.49
C GLU A 442 -0.50 19.32 -3.96
N TRP A 443 -1.05 18.30 -3.31
CA TRP A 443 -1.11 18.19 -1.85
C TRP A 443 0.24 18.40 -1.17
N TYR A 444 1.28 17.73 -1.68
CA TYR A 444 2.66 17.79 -1.19
C TYR A 444 3.49 18.96 -1.75
N GLN A 445 2.82 19.95 -2.36
CA GLN A 445 3.40 21.23 -2.81
C GLN A 445 4.40 21.10 -3.97
N ILE A 446 4.29 20.05 -4.77
CA ILE A 446 4.91 19.95 -6.09
C ILE A 446 3.92 20.57 -7.09
N ASN A 447 3.84 21.90 -7.10
CA ASN A 447 2.77 22.64 -7.79
C ASN A 447 3.28 23.57 -8.91
N GLY A 448 2.33 24.07 -9.70
CA GLY A 448 2.57 25.02 -10.79
C GLY A 448 3.53 24.47 -11.84
N GLU A 449 4.54 25.25 -12.23
CA GLU A 449 5.55 24.82 -13.20
C GLU A 449 6.38 23.61 -12.75
N SER A 450 6.40 23.26 -11.45
CA SER A 450 7.08 22.07 -10.94
C SER A 450 6.49 20.78 -11.54
N HIS A 451 5.22 20.77 -11.93
CA HIS A 451 4.62 19.64 -12.64
C HIS A 451 5.30 19.34 -13.98
N LEU A 452 5.86 20.36 -14.65
CA LEU A 452 6.56 20.20 -15.93
C LEU A 452 7.96 19.58 -15.76
N LYS A 453 8.47 19.54 -14.52
CA LYS A 453 9.79 18.96 -14.19
C LYS A 453 9.72 17.48 -13.78
N ILE A 454 8.52 16.90 -13.75
CA ILE A 454 8.34 15.48 -13.43
C ILE A 454 8.90 14.62 -14.57
N GLN A 455 9.78 13.69 -14.20
CA GLN A 455 10.43 12.76 -15.11
C GLN A 455 9.91 11.35 -14.90
N VAL A 456 9.74 10.62 -16.00
CA VAL A 456 9.18 9.25 -15.99
C VAL A 456 10.14 8.28 -16.64
N GLY A 457 10.62 7.33 -15.87
CA GLY A 457 11.32 6.14 -16.32
C GLY A 457 10.35 4.97 -16.30
N MET A 458 10.84 3.78 -16.65
CA MET A 458 10.03 2.57 -16.55
C MET A 458 10.79 1.42 -15.89
N ALA A 459 10.22 0.83 -14.85
CA ALA A 459 10.66 -0.46 -14.36
C ALA A 459 9.99 -1.56 -15.23
N VAL A 460 10.79 -2.24 -16.04
CA VAL A 460 10.34 -3.35 -16.89
C VAL A 460 10.83 -4.65 -16.25
N HIS A 461 9.91 -5.50 -15.83
CA HIS A 461 10.25 -6.72 -15.11
C HIS A 461 9.33 -7.89 -15.45
N GLN A 462 9.73 -9.11 -15.09
CA GLN A 462 8.85 -10.27 -15.26
C GLN A 462 7.53 -10.09 -14.51
N ALA A 463 6.41 -10.37 -15.17
CA ALA A 463 5.10 -10.32 -14.54
C ALA A 463 4.86 -11.60 -13.73
N PHE A 464 4.18 -11.46 -12.61
CA PHE A 464 3.61 -12.58 -11.87
C PHE A 464 2.27 -12.98 -12.49
N TYR A 465 1.92 -14.25 -12.41
CA TYR A 465 0.73 -14.82 -13.04
C TYR A 465 0.24 -16.01 -12.23
N LYS A 466 -1.07 -16.26 -12.24
CA LYS A 466 -1.70 -17.41 -11.56
C LYS A 466 -1.41 -18.77 -12.23
N LYS A 467 -1.28 -18.79 -13.57
CA LYS A 467 -1.01 -19.99 -14.38
C LYS A 467 0.19 -19.76 -15.29
N GLY A 468 1.22 -20.59 -15.16
CA GLY A 468 2.51 -20.45 -15.82
C GLY A 468 2.67 -21.20 -17.13
N PHE A 469 3.92 -21.45 -17.50
CA PHE A 469 4.24 -22.31 -18.64
C PHE A 469 4.03 -23.78 -18.30
N GLY A 470 3.53 -24.56 -19.27
CA GLY A 470 3.57 -26.02 -19.19
C GLY A 470 2.98 -26.60 -17.90
N ARG A 471 1.80 -26.10 -17.50
CA ARG A 471 1.08 -26.48 -16.26
C ARG A 471 1.75 -26.07 -14.94
N GLN A 472 2.81 -25.24 -14.94
CA GLN A 472 3.37 -24.70 -13.71
C GLN A 472 2.35 -23.84 -12.95
N ARG A 473 2.17 -24.15 -11.66
CA ARG A 473 1.36 -23.33 -10.75
C ARG A 473 2.05 -21.99 -10.52
N GLY A 474 1.30 -20.91 -10.67
CA GLY A 474 1.81 -19.55 -10.53
C GLY A 474 1.63 -19.01 -9.12
N GLU A 475 1.08 -17.81 -9.02
CA GLU A 475 0.81 -17.14 -7.76
C GLU A 475 -0.18 -17.91 -6.87
N VAL A 476 0.20 -18.17 -5.62
CA VAL A 476 -0.62 -18.92 -4.66
C VAL A 476 -0.99 -18.11 -3.42
N ALA A 477 -0.26 -17.04 -3.14
CA ALA A 477 -0.64 -16.02 -2.16
C ALA A 477 0.11 -14.72 -2.46
N ASN A 478 -0.42 -13.61 -1.97
CA ASN A 478 0.21 -12.30 -2.05
C ASN A 478 -0.12 -11.45 -0.83
N GLY A 479 0.64 -10.37 -0.67
CA GLY A 479 0.33 -9.44 0.39
C GLY A 479 1.27 -8.25 0.49
N VAL A 480 1.06 -7.51 1.57
CA VAL A 480 1.86 -6.37 1.99
C VAL A 480 2.40 -6.65 3.39
N ALA A 481 3.68 -6.34 3.61
CA ALA A 481 4.33 -6.40 4.90
C ALA A 481 4.86 -5.02 5.27
N ILE A 482 4.63 -4.60 6.52
CA ILE A 482 5.11 -3.33 7.06
C ILE A 482 6.05 -3.63 8.22
N GLY A 483 7.25 -3.04 8.18
CA GLY A 483 8.34 -3.23 9.17
C GLY A 483 8.07 -2.69 10.58
N ARG A 484 6.80 -2.52 10.95
CA ARG A 484 6.33 -2.07 12.27
C ARG A 484 4.89 -2.51 12.50
N ASP A 485 4.46 -2.46 13.76
CA ASP A 485 3.05 -2.49 14.10
C ASP A 485 2.40 -1.16 13.68
N ILE A 486 1.26 -1.24 13.01
CA ILE A 486 0.53 -0.08 12.50
C ILE A 486 -0.73 0.23 13.32
N TYR A 487 -1.12 -0.66 14.23
CA TYR A 487 -2.09 -0.40 15.28
C TYR A 487 -1.44 0.29 16.48
N THR A 488 -0.23 -0.13 16.84
CA THR A 488 0.55 0.44 17.95
C THR A 488 1.95 0.88 17.50
N PRO A 489 2.05 1.98 16.73
CA PRO A 489 3.31 2.35 16.05
C PRO A 489 4.47 2.73 16.96
N ASN A 490 4.21 2.97 18.25
CA ASN A 490 5.24 3.21 19.25
C ASN A 490 5.87 1.92 19.80
N GLN A 491 5.30 0.75 19.50
CA GLN A 491 5.88 -0.54 19.86
C GLN A 491 6.94 -0.94 18.82
N GLU A 492 8.18 -1.04 19.27
CA GLU A 492 9.29 -1.48 18.43
C GLU A 492 9.29 -3.01 18.21
N ALA A 493 10.10 -3.46 17.26
CA ALA A 493 10.37 -4.88 16.99
C ALA A 493 9.11 -5.72 16.71
N LYS A 494 8.22 -5.16 15.88
CA LYS A 494 7.04 -5.84 15.34
C LYS A 494 6.99 -5.71 13.83
N VAL A 495 6.41 -6.68 13.15
CA VAL A 495 6.15 -6.64 11.72
C VAL A 495 4.68 -6.94 11.50
N TYR A 496 3.98 -6.05 10.80
CA TYR A 496 2.60 -6.26 10.38
C TYR A 496 2.54 -6.94 9.01
N LEU A 497 1.68 -7.94 8.87
CA LEU A 497 1.47 -8.71 7.64
C LEU A 497 -0.01 -8.70 7.25
N ASN A 498 -0.32 -8.33 6.00
CA ASN A 498 -1.64 -8.48 5.37
C ASN A 498 -1.52 -9.40 4.15
N SER A 499 -2.29 -10.49 4.13
CA SER A 499 -2.14 -11.58 3.16
C SER A 499 -3.47 -12.03 2.56
N GLN A 500 -3.45 -12.46 1.30
CA GLN A 500 -4.58 -13.10 0.64
C GLN A 500 -4.18 -14.26 -0.28
N HIS A 501 -5.10 -15.20 -0.49
CA HIS A 501 -4.98 -16.34 -1.39
C HIS A 501 -4.87 -15.92 -2.87
N GLY A 502 -3.99 -16.60 -3.61
CA GLY A 502 -3.79 -16.36 -5.03
C GLY A 502 -3.35 -14.93 -5.35
N ASP A 503 -3.97 -14.33 -6.36
CA ASP A 503 -3.74 -12.97 -6.85
C ASP A 503 -4.83 -11.96 -6.43
N LEU A 504 -5.73 -12.36 -5.54
CA LEU A 504 -6.75 -11.48 -4.97
C LEU A 504 -6.10 -10.32 -4.21
N SER A 505 -6.68 -9.14 -4.34
CA SER A 505 -6.16 -7.95 -3.69
C SER A 505 -6.26 -8.02 -2.16
N VAL A 506 -5.20 -7.58 -1.48
CA VAL A 506 -5.21 -7.33 -0.03
C VAL A 506 -5.70 -5.93 0.34
N THR A 507 -5.86 -5.05 -0.64
CA THR A 507 -6.29 -3.66 -0.41
C THR A 507 -7.70 -3.39 -0.91
N ASN A 508 -8.19 -4.15 -1.89
CA ASN A 508 -9.47 -3.88 -2.54
C ASN A 508 -10.34 -5.13 -2.46
N PRO A 509 -11.67 -4.99 -2.38
CA PRO A 509 -12.55 -6.13 -2.48
C PRO A 509 -12.48 -6.76 -3.89
N PRO A 510 -12.80 -8.05 -4.00
CA PRO A 510 -12.78 -8.77 -5.27
C PRO A 510 -13.86 -8.25 -6.21
N THR A 511 -13.57 -8.24 -7.51
CA THR A 511 -14.56 -8.05 -8.57
C THR A 511 -15.54 -9.23 -8.62
N GLU A 512 -16.70 -9.06 -9.26
CA GLU A 512 -17.67 -10.16 -9.43
C GLU A 512 -17.06 -11.39 -10.11
N ASP A 513 -16.14 -11.19 -11.05
CA ASP A 513 -15.46 -12.28 -11.75
C ASP A 513 -14.48 -13.00 -10.82
N GLU A 514 -13.74 -12.27 -9.99
CA GLU A 514 -12.87 -12.85 -8.96
C GLU A 514 -13.69 -13.58 -7.90
N GLN A 515 -14.84 -13.04 -7.48
CA GLN A 515 -15.75 -13.72 -6.55
C GLN A 515 -16.21 -15.07 -7.10
N LYS A 516 -16.67 -15.11 -8.35
CA LYS A 516 -17.06 -16.36 -9.03
C LYS A 516 -15.88 -17.32 -9.14
N GLU A 517 -14.71 -16.83 -9.51
CA GLU A 517 -13.51 -17.67 -9.70
C GLU A 517 -13.02 -18.30 -8.39
N TYR A 518 -13.10 -17.56 -7.28
CA TYR A 518 -12.66 -18.02 -5.96
C TYR A 518 -13.79 -18.59 -5.10
N GLY A 519 -15.03 -18.65 -5.61
CA GLY A 519 -16.18 -19.16 -4.89
C GLY A 519 -16.55 -18.32 -3.67
N ILE A 520 -16.33 -17.01 -3.75
CA ILE A 520 -16.66 -16.04 -2.70
C ILE A 520 -18.13 -15.66 -2.86
N ASP A 521 -18.91 -15.79 -1.79
CA ASP A 521 -20.30 -15.32 -1.77
C ASP A 521 -20.32 -13.77 -1.86
N PRO A 522 -21.01 -13.18 -2.86
CA PRO A 522 -21.11 -11.73 -3.02
C PRO A 522 -21.69 -10.99 -1.80
N GLU A 523 -22.50 -11.68 -0.99
CA GLU A 523 -23.12 -11.11 0.22
C GLU A 523 -22.27 -11.35 1.49
N ALA A 524 -21.23 -12.18 1.40
CA ALA A 524 -20.35 -12.43 2.54
C ALA A 524 -19.33 -11.31 2.74
N GLU A 525 -18.96 -11.07 3.99
CA GLU A 525 -17.91 -10.12 4.33
C GLU A 525 -16.56 -10.60 3.73
N TYR A 526 -15.92 -9.74 2.93
CA TYR A 526 -14.58 -10.01 2.40
C TYR A 526 -13.50 -9.53 3.38
N ARG A 527 -12.77 -10.48 3.97
CA ARG A 527 -11.66 -10.21 4.89
C ARG A 527 -10.37 -10.84 4.40
N THR A 528 -9.24 -10.21 4.73
CA THR A 528 -7.89 -10.71 4.49
C THR A 528 -7.31 -11.32 5.77
N GLU A 529 -6.24 -12.10 5.63
CA GLU A 529 -5.48 -12.59 6.79
C GLU A 529 -4.54 -11.50 7.30
N GLU A 530 -4.63 -11.18 8.59
CA GLU A 530 -3.78 -10.17 9.23
C GLU A 530 -3.05 -10.76 10.43
N LYS A 531 -1.73 -10.57 10.46
CA LYS A 531 -0.85 -11.08 11.53
C LYS A 531 0.15 -10.01 11.97
N ILE A 532 0.47 -9.97 13.26
CA ILE A 532 1.62 -9.23 13.79
C ILE A 532 2.66 -10.25 14.25
N VAL A 533 3.89 -10.13 13.77
CA VAL A 533 5.01 -10.92 14.26
C VAL A 533 5.87 -10.06 15.16
N THR A 534 6.05 -10.48 16.41
CA THR A 534 6.98 -9.82 17.32
C THR A 534 8.39 -10.34 17.06
N THR A 535 9.29 -9.50 16.55
CA THR A 535 10.63 -9.88 16.06
C THR A 535 11.66 -10.01 17.18
N PHE A 536 11.23 -10.46 18.36
CA PHE A 536 12.07 -10.79 19.49
C PHE A 536 11.36 -11.79 20.41
N LEU A 537 12.16 -12.52 21.18
CA LEU A 537 11.70 -13.40 22.25
C LEU A 537 11.88 -12.72 23.61
N ALA A 538 11.05 -13.10 24.58
CA ALA A 538 11.23 -12.66 25.97
C ALA A 538 12.54 -13.18 26.59
N ASP A 539 13.09 -14.30 26.09
CA ASP A 539 14.39 -14.84 26.51
C ASP A 539 15.55 -14.25 25.68
N PRO A 540 16.43 -13.42 26.29
CA PRO A 540 17.58 -12.85 25.59
C PRO A 540 18.57 -13.89 25.08
N LEU A 541 18.73 -15.03 25.78
CA LEU A 541 19.61 -16.11 25.35
C LEU A 541 19.05 -16.80 24.10
N ALA A 542 17.73 -17.00 24.04
CA ALA A 542 17.09 -17.53 22.85
C ALA A 542 17.28 -16.59 21.64
N ASN A 543 17.18 -15.26 21.81
CA ASN A 543 17.41 -14.28 20.74
C ASN A 543 18.81 -14.34 20.13
N SER A 544 19.82 -14.78 20.89
CA SER A 544 21.19 -14.93 20.38
C SER A 544 21.36 -16.05 19.35
N LYS A 545 20.38 -16.97 19.24
CA LYS A 545 20.44 -18.11 18.32
C LYS A 545 20.10 -17.64 16.89
N PRO A 546 20.85 -18.05 15.85
CA PRO A 546 20.56 -17.63 14.47
C PRO A 546 19.14 -17.94 13.98
N ASP A 547 18.54 -19.02 14.50
CA ASP A 547 17.21 -19.50 14.13
C ASP A 547 16.11 -19.09 15.13
N ALA A 548 16.38 -18.16 16.04
CA ALA A 548 15.41 -17.68 17.04
C ALA A 548 14.11 -17.18 16.40
N TRP A 549 14.22 -16.61 15.20
CA TRP A 549 13.08 -16.10 14.43
C TRP A 549 11.99 -17.13 14.16
N LYS A 550 12.33 -18.43 14.11
CA LYS A 550 11.36 -19.52 13.92
C LYS A 550 10.39 -19.69 15.09
N GLN A 551 10.72 -19.09 16.24
CA GLN A 551 9.94 -19.14 17.47
C GLN A 551 9.30 -17.79 17.80
N TRP A 552 9.46 -16.78 16.95
CA TRP A 552 8.88 -15.47 17.20
C TRP A 552 7.37 -15.54 17.35
N PRO A 553 6.80 -14.88 18.37
CA PRO A 553 5.37 -14.94 18.59
C PRO A 553 4.61 -14.26 17.46
N VAL A 554 3.47 -14.84 17.11
CA VAL A 554 2.60 -14.38 16.03
C VAL A 554 1.21 -14.17 16.60
N GLU A 555 0.74 -12.93 16.50
CA GLU A 555 -0.60 -12.52 16.88
C GLU A 555 -1.47 -12.63 15.61
N ARG A 556 -2.50 -13.49 15.59
CA ARG A 556 -3.48 -13.49 14.50
C ARG A 556 -4.59 -12.51 14.82
N LEU A 557 -4.70 -11.47 14.00
CA LEU A 557 -5.71 -10.43 14.14
C LEU A 557 -6.97 -10.76 13.35
N LYS A 558 -6.80 -11.34 12.16
CA LYS A 558 -7.90 -11.73 11.27
C LYS A 558 -7.55 -12.95 10.45
N THR A 559 -8.58 -13.71 10.10
CA THR A 559 -8.50 -14.80 9.13
C THR A 559 -9.18 -14.39 7.83
N SER A 560 -8.59 -14.78 6.70
CA SER A 560 -9.21 -14.57 5.38
C SER A 560 -10.56 -15.28 5.30
N THR A 561 -11.56 -14.68 4.65
CA THR A 561 -12.84 -15.36 4.39
C THR A 561 -12.82 -16.23 3.13
N VAL A 562 -11.73 -16.16 2.36
CA VAL A 562 -11.53 -16.96 1.14
C VAL A 562 -11.07 -18.38 1.51
N ASN A 563 -11.44 -19.38 0.68
CA ASN A 563 -11.11 -20.78 0.90
C ASN A 563 -11.55 -21.31 2.28
N HIS A 564 -12.77 -20.96 2.71
CA HIS A 564 -13.36 -21.44 3.97
C HIS A 564 -12.56 -21.09 5.24
N GLY A 565 -11.79 -20.00 5.23
CA GLY A 565 -10.99 -19.62 6.39
C GLY A 565 -9.61 -20.27 6.45
N ASP A 566 -9.19 -20.98 5.40
CA ASP A 566 -7.85 -21.56 5.32
C ASP A 566 -6.77 -20.48 5.50
N GLU A 567 -5.75 -20.80 6.32
CA GLU A 567 -4.59 -19.91 6.50
C GLU A 567 -3.93 -19.59 5.15
N VAL A 568 -3.69 -18.30 4.91
CA VAL A 568 -2.98 -17.82 3.74
C VAL A 568 -1.50 -18.11 3.91
N LEU A 569 -0.90 -17.68 5.03
CA LEU A 569 0.47 -18.00 5.42
C LEU A 569 0.50 -19.29 6.26
N LYS A 570 1.10 -20.33 5.69
CA LYS A 570 0.98 -21.72 6.15
C LYS A 570 2.14 -22.15 7.06
N SER A 571 2.11 -23.43 7.43
CA SER A 571 3.16 -24.16 8.16
C SER A 571 3.33 -23.70 9.61
N GLY A 572 2.23 -23.49 10.34
CA GLY A 572 2.27 -23.08 11.75
C GLY A 572 2.98 -21.76 11.95
N ASP A 573 2.63 -20.75 11.13
CA ASP A 573 3.21 -19.41 11.07
C ASP A 573 4.68 -19.31 10.64
N LEU A 574 5.32 -20.40 10.21
CA LEU A 574 6.69 -20.34 9.74
C LEU A 574 6.86 -19.38 8.53
N GLU A 575 5.87 -19.32 7.63
CA GLU A 575 5.88 -18.38 6.52
C GLU A 575 5.78 -16.92 6.99
N ALA A 576 4.94 -16.65 7.99
CA ALA A 576 4.82 -15.32 8.60
C ALA A 576 6.13 -14.89 9.29
N ARG A 577 6.72 -15.78 10.09
CA ARG A 577 8.01 -15.54 10.77
C ARG A 577 9.16 -15.34 9.79
N ARG A 578 9.20 -16.13 8.71
CA ARG A 578 10.18 -15.98 7.62
C ARG A 578 10.06 -14.61 6.98
N LEU A 579 8.85 -14.17 6.67
CA LEU A 579 8.61 -12.85 6.10
C LEU A 579 9.02 -11.73 7.06
N ALA A 580 8.68 -11.84 8.34
CA ALA A 580 9.10 -10.89 9.37
C ALA A 580 10.64 -10.80 9.51
N ARG A 581 11.35 -11.93 9.42
CA ARG A 581 12.82 -11.95 9.41
C ARG A 581 13.39 -11.25 8.17
N VAL A 582 12.75 -11.39 7.01
CA VAL A 582 13.12 -10.66 5.79
C VAL A 582 12.89 -9.16 5.98
N MET A 583 11.77 -8.75 6.56
CA MET A 583 11.44 -7.34 6.83
C MET A 583 12.46 -6.68 7.76
N GLU A 584 12.73 -7.29 8.92
CA GLU A 584 13.72 -6.78 9.88
C GLU A 584 15.11 -6.61 9.24
N TYR A 585 15.54 -7.58 8.43
CA TYR A 585 16.79 -7.47 7.69
C TYR A 585 16.76 -6.34 6.65
N LEU A 586 15.67 -6.20 5.88
CA LEU A 586 15.54 -5.14 4.90
C LEU A 586 15.56 -3.75 5.55
N ASP A 587 14.82 -3.55 6.65
CA ASP A 587 14.81 -2.29 7.40
C ASP A 587 16.23 -1.92 7.85
N GLN A 588 16.97 -2.86 8.45
CA GLN A 588 18.35 -2.65 8.87
C GLN A 588 19.30 -2.28 7.72
N LYS A 589 19.11 -2.87 6.53
CA LYS A 589 19.97 -2.59 5.37
C LYS A 589 19.61 -1.30 4.67
N ILE A 590 18.33 -0.96 4.60
CA ILE A 590 17.82 0.14 3.78
C ILE A 590 17.72 1.46 4.57
N ALA A 591 17.45 1.43 5.89
CA ALA A 591 17.36 2.65 6.71
C ALA A 591 18.54 3.62 6.52
N PRO A 592 19.81 3.17 6.47
CA PRO A 592 20.95 4.08 6.31
C PRO A 592 21.07 4.69 4.89
N ILE A 593 20.37 4.15 3.88
CA ILE A 593 20.33 4.72 2.53
C ILE A 593 19.39 5.93 2.49
N TYR A 594 18.34 5.91 3.30
CA TYR A 594 17.38 7.01 3.49
C TYR A 594 17.73 7.91 4.67
N GLU A 595 18.93 7.78 5.23
CA GLU A 595 19.45 8.62 6.33
C GLU A 595 18.49 8.71 7.54
N THR A 596 17.69 7.67 7.78
CA THR A 596 16.68 7.62 8.85
C THR A 596 17.12 6.66 9.95
N PRO A 597 17.03 7.01 11.24
CA PRO A 597 17.28 6.08 12.34
C PRO A 597 16.37 4.85 12.26
N LEU A 598 16.89 3.67 12.59
CA LEU A 598 16.12 2.42 12.49
C LEU A 598 14.83 2.45 13.32
N SER A 599 14.84 3.06 14.51
CA SER A 599 13.63 3.22 15.35
C SER A 599 12.54 4.10 14.72
N GLN A 600 12.88 4.89 13.70
CA GLN A 600 11.94 5.76 12.98
C GLN A 600 11.69 5.26 11.55
N PHE A 601 12.45 4.27 11.08
CA PHE A 601 12.36 3.73 9.74
C PHE A 601 11.51 2.44 9.72
N ALA A 602 10.79 2.23 8.64
CA ALA A 602 10.16 0.96 8.31
C ALA A 602 9.93 0.93 6.81
N LEU A 603 9.88 -0.28 6.25
CA LEU A 603 9.50 -0.47 4.87
C LEU A 603 8.05 -0.92 4.74
N ASP A 604 7.43 -0.49 3.65
CA ASP A 604 6.24 -1.08 3.03
C ASP A 604 6.71 -1.96 1.87
N VAL A 605 6.43 -3.26 1.97
CA VAL A 605 6.92 -4.28 1.04
C VAL A 605 5.77 -5.08 0.46
N GLU A 606 5.65 -5.06 -0.87
CA GLU A 606 4.75 -5.95 -1.61
C GLU A 606 5.47 -7.28 -1.89
N TRP A 607 4.84 -8.40 -1.53
CA TRP A 607 5.40 -9.73 -1.69
C TRP A 607 4.40 -10.72 -2.31
N LYS A 608 4.93 -11.83 -2.83
CA LYS A 608 4.16 -12.94 -3.42
C LYS A 608 4.77 -14.28 -3.03
N LEU A 609 3.93 -15.30 -2.89
CA LEU A 609 4.33 -16.71 -2.83
C LEU A 609 3.97 -17.38 -4.16
N MET A 610 4.97 -18.01 -4.78
CA MET A 610 4.87 -18.57 -6.13
C MET A 610 5.09 -20.08 -6.13
N GLY A 611 4.25 -20.78 -6.89
CA GLY A 611 4.36 -22.22 -7.13
C GLY A 611 4.03 -23.08 -5.91
N GLU A 612 4.17 -24.40 -6.10
CA GLU A 612 3.88 -25.39 -5.06
C GLU A 612 4.84 -25.29 -3.87
N ASN A 613 6.10 -24.91 -4.14
CA ASN A 613 7.11 -24.67 -3.10
C ASN A 613 6.89 -23.35 -2.33
N ARG A 614 5.86 -22.56 -2.69
CA ARG A 614 5.53 -21.28 -2.05
C ARG A 614 6.77 -20.38 -1.91
N GLN A 615 7.51 -20.24 -3.00
CA GLN A 615 8.73 -19.44 -3.07
C GLN A 615 8.39 -17.96 -2.78
N LEU A 616 9.05 -17.35 -1.81
CA LEU A 616 8.88 -15.92 -1.51
C LEU A 616 9.55 -15.05 -2.57
N TRP A 617 8.79 -14.10 -3.08
CA TRP A 617 9.24 -13.03 -3.97
C TRP A 617 8.93 -11.67 -3.35
N ILE A 618 9.92 -10.78 -3.33
CA ILE A 618 9.73 -9.37 -3.02
C ILE A 618 9.59 -8.61 -4.34
N LYS A 619 8.42 -8.03 -4.57
CA LYS A 619 8.06 -7.36 -5.83
C LYS A 619 8.33 -5.87 -5.79
N GLN A 620 8.24 -5.26 -4.61
CA GLN A 620 8.45 -3.83 -4.41
C GLN A 620 8.80 -3.59 -2.95
N ALA A 621 9.66 -2.62 -2.67
CA ALA A 621 9.96 -2.15 -1.33
C ALA A 621 10.16 -0.62 -1.36
N ARG A 622 9.65 0.06 -0.34
CA ARG A 622 9.75 1.52 -0.20
C ARG A 622 9.67 1.93 1.27
N PRO A 623 10.16 3.12 1.64
CA PRO A 623 9.93 3.67 2.97
C PRO A 623 8.44 3.78 3.28
N PHE A 624 8.06 3.37 4.49
CA PHE A 624 6.74 3.58 5.05
C PHE A 624 6.73 4.93 5.79
N SER A 625 5.97 5.90 5.29
CA SER A 625 5.81 7.21 5.93
C SER A 625 4.64 7.18 6.91
N GLN A 626 4.91 7.45 8.18
CA GLN A 626 3.87 7.81 9.15
C GLN A 626 3.69 9.33 9.16
N PRO A 627 2.48 9.84 9.43
CA PRO A 627 2.35 11.21 9.86
C PRO A 627 3.19 11.39 11.11
N ARG A 628 3.98 12.46 11.15
CA ARG A 628 4.39 13.00 12.43
C ARG A 628 3.08 13.33 13.14
N VAL A 629 2.77 12.63 14.22
CA VAL A 629 1.72 13.06 15.14
C VAL A 629 2.13 14.48 15.52
N LEU A 630 1.43 15.47 14.97
CA LEU A 630 1.48 16.80 15.51
C LEU A 630 1.00 16.60 16.93
N SER A 631 1.92 16.68 17.89
CA SER A 631 1.56 16.83 19.29
C SER A 631 0.60 18.01 19.33
N VAL A 632 -0.69 17.71 19.50
CA VAL A 632 -1.62 18.70 19.95
C VAL A 632 -1.23 18.89 21.41
N GLU A 633 -0.31 19.83 21.64
CA GLU A 633 -0.12 20.42 22.97
C GLU A 633 -1.42 21.06 23.44
#